data_AF-A0A8H5K7V3-F1
#
_entry.id   AF-A0A8H5K7V3-F1
#
_cell.length_a   1.000
_cell.length_b   1.000
_cell.length_c   1.000
_cell.angle_alpha   90.00
_cell.angle_beta   90.00
_cell.angle_gamma   90.00
#
_symmetry.space_group_name_H-M   'P 1'
#
loop_
_entity.id
_entity.type
_entity.pdbx_description
1 polymer ?
#
loop_
_entity_poly.entity_id
_entity_poly.type
_entity_poly.pdbx_seq_one_letter_code
_entity_poly.pdbx_strand_id
1 'polypeptide(L)'
;MDLGGRYDDIPPFMGAYDDPLKNTGSVPPEEPYALADMQLSPQAFKKTDADILAAWAARLCCGILPSVDRPVHVTGMYEARHCLPETFPQRKDKPDSSPVFIANATFSTSTNTTLRELRQQPLARTALLVRESVATLTKAPQVHAQLHLLREAYAKDKENPPVFTAQNAFILVVSNFSKMGFFDSIDFSPAVTAPAAVGHGKSPGKIAWHQWTSLEHNTHIRNMFQVGGKDGQGNTWMMAILPPETWAVVEEHLADLSDVRPKAPSKL
;
A
#
# COMPACT_ATOMS: atom_id res chain seq x y z
N MET A 1 -24.15 -4.35 -13.48
CA MET A 1 -23.48 -5.06 -14.59
C MET A 1 -23.49 -6.53 -14.21
N ASP A 2 -24.37 -7.31 -14.82
CA ASP A 2 -24.49 -8.75 -14.59
C ASP A 2 -23.40 -9.45 -15.42
N LEU A 3 -22.64 -10.38 -14.82
CA LEU A 3 -21.52 -11.08 -15.48
C LEU A 3 -21.99 -12.13 -16.51
N GLY A 4 -23.17 -11.96 -17.09
CA GLY A 4 -23.72 -12.81 -18.16
C GLY A 4 -23.79 -14.29 -17.81
N GLY A 5 -23.99 -14.64 -16.53
CA GLY A 5 -24.09 -16.03 -16.08
C GLY A 5 -22.77 -16.79 -15.99
N ARG A 6 -21.60 -16.14 -16.15
CA ARG A 6 -20.28 -16.80 -16.08
C ARG A 6 -19.69 -16.89 -14.66
N TYR A 7 -20.53 -17.08 -13.65
CA TYR A 7 -20.09 -17.13 -12.26
C TYR A 7 -19.16 -18.32 -11.98
N ASP A 8 -19.32 -19.42 -12.71
CA ASP A 8 -18.51 -20.64 -12.57
C ASP A 8 -17.09 -20.51 -13.13
N ASP A 9 -16.80 -19.46 -13.92
CA ASP A 9 -15.47 -19.21 -14.48
C ASP A 9 -14.58 -18.37 -13.53
N ILE A 10 -15.13 -17.91 -12.41
CA ILE A 10 -14.40 -17.09 -11.45
C ILE A 10 -13.55 -18.03 -10.57
N PRO A 11 -12.21 -17.98 -10.66
CA PRO A 11 -11.38 -18.80 -9.79
C PRO A 11 -11.64 -18.40 -8.33
N PRO A 12 -11.59 -19.37 -7.38
CA PRO A 12 -11.80 -19.07 -5.98
C PRO A 12 -10.81 -17.99 -5.52
N PHE A 13 -11.33 -17.03 -4.74
CA PHE A 13 -10.49 -16.05 -4.08
C PHE A 13 -9.56 -16.79 -3.10
N MET A 14 -8.28 -16.43 -3.08
CA MET A 14 -7.30 -17.09 -2.20
C MET A 14 -7.74 -16.99 -0.74
N GLY A 15 -7.91 -18.15 -0.10
CA GLY A 15 -8.42 -18.25 1.27
C GLY A 15 -7.38 -17.87 2.32
N ALA A 16 -7.85 -17.63 3.55
CA ALA A 16 -7.00 -17.26 4.70
C ALA A 16 -5.96 -18.33 5.09
N TYR A 17 -6.12 -19.57 4.60
CA TYR A 17 -5.24 -20.71 4.88
C TYR A 17 -4.53 -21.25 3.63
N ASP A 18 -4.76 -20.62 2.48
CA ASP A 18 -4.04 -20.95 1.26
C ASP A 18 -2.68 -20.26 1.32
N ASP A 19 -1.63 -21.05 1.48
CA ASP A 19 -0.26 -20.58 1.37
C ASP A 19 0.12 -20.49 -0.12
N PRO A 20 0.20 -19.28 -0.73
CA PRO A 20 0.62 -19.11 -2.12
C PRO A 20 2.03 -19.66 -2.40
N LEU A 21 2.82 -19.89 -1.35
CA LEU A 21 4.22 -20.28 -1.42
C LEU A 21 4.46 -21.75 -1.05
N LYS A 22 3.41 -22.54 -0.79
CA LYS A 22 3.55 -23.96 -0.39
C LYS A 22 4.44 -24.78 -1.33
N ASN A 23 4.50 -24.39 -2.61
CA ASN A 23 5.32 -25.02 -3.64
C ASN A 23 6.36 -24.09 -4.28
N THR A 24 6.50 -22.83 -3.85
CA THR A 24 7.52 -21.94 -4.43
C THR A 24 8.90 -22.37 -3.92
N GLY A 25 9.72 -22.93 -4.82
CA GLY A 25 11.06 -23.45 -4.51
C GLY A 25 11.14 -24.97 -4.30
N SER A 26 10.02 -25.72 -4.36
CA SER A 26 10.04 -27.18 -4.29
C SER A 26 10.37 -27.87 -5.62
N VAL A 27 10.29 -27.13 -6.72
CA VAL A 27 10.72 -27.53 -8.06
C VAL A 27 11.87 -26.62 -8.49
N PRO A 28 13.05 -27.15 -8.88
CA PRO A 28 14.08 -26.34 -9.50
C PRO A 28 13.48 -25.67 -10.75
N PRO A 29 13.69 -24.36 -10.96
CA PRO A 29 13.12 -23.69 -12.13
C PRO A 29 13.65 -24.34 -13.41
N GLU A 30 12.77 -25.01 -14.17
CA GLU A 30 13.09 -25.55 -15.50
C GLU A 30 13.24 -24.44 -16.55
N GLU A 31 12.82 -23.22 -16.24
CA GLU A 31 12.97 -22.08 -17.13
C GLU A 31 14.17 -21.21 -16.76
N PRO A 32 15.19 -21.08 -17.62
CA PRO A 32 16.43 -20.37 -17.31
C PRO A 32 16.28 -18.83 -17.16
N TYR A 33 15.06 -18.28 -17.16
CA TYR A 33 14.85 -16.82 -17.14
C TYR A 33 13.63 -16.31 -16.36
N ALA A 34 12.88 -17.14 -15.62
CA ALA A 34 11.65 -16.72 -14.95
C ALA A 34 11.82 -15.67 -13.82
N LEU A 35 13.06 -15.29 -13.48
CA LEU A 35 13.40 -14.31 -12.44
C LEU A 35 14.39 -13.23 -12.92
N ALA A 36 14.77 -13.21 -14.20
CA ALA A 36 15.79 -12.28 -14.72
C ALA A 36 15.29 -10.82 -14.68
N ASP A 37 13.99 -10.62 -14.85
CA ASP A 37 13.24 -9.38 -14.73
C ASP A 37 12.96 -8.95 -13.27
N MET A 38 13.18 -9.84 -12.30
CA MET A 38 13.21 -9.55 -10.87
C MET A 38 14.62 -9.27 -10.33
N GLN A 39 15.65 -9.21 -11.18
CA GLN A 39 16.86 -8.49 -10.80
C GLN A 39 16.45 -7.06 -10.45
N LEU A 40 16.72 -6.66 -9.20
CA LEU A 40 16.38 -5.38 -8.61
C LEU A 40 17.06 -4.24 -9.39
N SER A 41 16.55 -3.91 -10.56
CA SER A 41 16.95 -2.73 -11.30
C SER A 41 16.54 -1.50 -10.49
N PRO A 42 17.25 -0.36 -10.61
CA PRO A 42 16.86 0.88 -9.94
C PRO A 42 15.40 1.29 -10.20
N GLN A 43 14.83 0.88 -11.34
CA GLN A 43 13.46 1.17 -11.73
C GLN A 43 12.45 0.19 -11.10
N ALA A 44 12.83 -1.08 -10.88
CA ALA A 44 12.10 -2.00 -10.01
C ALA A 44 12.14 -1.50 -8.54
N PHE A 45 13.25 -0.93 -8.10
CA PHE A 45 13.39 -0.35 -6.75
C PHE A 45 12.41 0.81 -6.51
N LYS A 46 12.22 1.70 -7.49
CA LYS A 46 11.18 2.75 -7.45
C LYS A 46 9.76 2.19 -7.33
N LYS A 47 9.48 1.01 -7.90
CA LYS A 47 8.20 0.33 -7.71
C LYS A 47 8.11 -0.16 -6.26
N THR A 48 9.19 -0.66 -5.66
CA THR A 48 9.21 -1.23 -4.30
C THR A 48 9.19 -0.24 -3.14
N ASP A 49 9.40 1.07 -3.33
CA ASP A 49 9.34 2.06 -2.24
C ASP A 49 8.05 1.88 -1.40
N ALA A 50 6.91 1.71 -2.06
CA ALA A 50 5.62 1.47 -1.42
C ALA A 50 5.61 0.19 -0.56
N ASP A 51 6.18 -0.90 -1.06
CA ASP A 51 6.17 -2.19 -0.38
C ASP A 51 7.14 -2.20 0.81
N ILE A 52 8.29 -1.52 0.66
CA ILE A 52 9.27 -1.34 1.74
C ILE A 52 8.64 -0.52 2.86
N LEU A 53 7.94 0.56 2.55
CA LEU A 53 7.24 1.36 3.56
C LEU A 53 6.13 0.56 4.24
N ALA A 54 5.41 -0.31 3.51
CA ALA A 54 4.41 -1.19 4.11
C ALA A 54 5.04 -2.25 5.03
N ALA A 55 6.14 -2.87 4.62
CA ALA A 55 6.90 -3.80 5.45
C ALA A 55 7.46 -3.12 6.71
N TRP A 56 7.97 -1.89 6.57
CA TRP A 56 8.52 -1.10 7.67
C TRP A 56 7.44 -0.72 8.68
N ALA A 57 6.31 -0.19 8.20
CA ALA A 57 5.12 0.07 9.00
C ALA A 57 4.62 -1.17 9.75
N ALA A 58 4.64 -2.34 9.10
CA ALA A 58 4.27 -3.61 9.73
C ALA A 58 5.15 -3.97 10.93
N ARG A 59 6.47 -3.77 10.82
CA ARG A 59 7.40 -4.00 11.94
C ARG A 59 7.14 -3.06 13.10
N LEU A 60 6.93 -1.78 12.83
CA LEU A 60 6.66 -0.77 13.86
C LEU A 60 5.36 -1.10 14.62
N CYS A 61 4.27 -1.37 13.90
CA CYS A 61 3.00 -1.78 14.51
C CYS A 61 3.14 -3.03 15.38
N CYS A 62 3.98 -3.99 14.95
CA CYS A 62 4.19 -5.25 15.65
C CYS A 62 5.24 -5.16 16.77
N GLY A 63 5.88 -4.01 16.97
CA GLY A 63 6.92 -3.82 17.99
C GLY A 63 6.40 -4.04 19.41
N ILE A 64 5.14 -3.66 19.66
CA ILE A 64 4.49 -3.81 20.98
C ILE A 64 4.02 -5.24 21.29
N LEU A 65 4.04 -6.15 20.32
CA LEU A 65 3.49 -7.49 20.50
C LEU A 65 4.44 -8.38 21.33
N PRO A 66 3.93 -9.37 22.07
CA PRO A 66 4.78 -10.32 22.80
C PRO A 66 5.66 -11.14 21.86
N SER A 67 6.64 -11.86 22.40
CA SER A 67 7.54 -12.74 21.62
C SER A 67 6.82 -13.93 20.98
N VAL A 68 5.66 -14.32 21.52
CA VAL A 68 4.83 -15.42 21.01
C VAL A 68 4.39 -15.11 19.58
N ASP A 69 4.64 -16.07 18.69
CA ASP A 69 4.30 -15.95 17.28
C ASP A 69 2.79 -15.90 17.07
N ARG A 70 2.34 -15.13 16.07
CA ARG A 70 0.93 -15.01 15.68
C ARG A 70 0.79 -14.56 14.23
N PRO A 71 -0.34 -14.84 13.57
CA PRO A 71 -0.61 -14.31 12.25
C PRO A 71 -0.66 -12.78 12.25
N VAL A 72 -0.16 -12.17 11.18
CA VAL A 72 -0.20 -10.73 10.93
C VAL A 72 -0.76 -10.50 9.53
N HIS A 73 -1.67 -9.54 9.43
CA HIS A 73 -2.34 -9.17 8.19
C HIS A 73 -2.05 -7.72 7.83
N VAL A 74 -1.37 -7.52 6.71
CA VAL A 74 -1.12 -6.19 6.14
C VAL A 74 -2.15 -5.95 5.04
N THR A 75 -3.08 -5.04 5.31
CA THR A 75 -4.05 -4.57 4.33
C THR A 75 -3.46 -3.40 3.56
N GLY A 76 -3.31 -3.55 2.24
CA GLY A 76 -2.94 -2.47 1.33
C GLY A 76 -4.15 -1.92 0.56
N MET A 77 -4.00 -0.79 -0.12
CA MET A 77 -5.05 -0.22 -0.97
C MET A 77 -4.59 -0.15 -2.43
N TYR A 78 -5.49 -0.46 -3.37
CA TYR A 78 -5.24 -0.31 -4.80
C TYR A 78 -6.43 0.35 -5.51
N GLU A 79 -6.15 0.99 -6.65
CA GLU A 79 -7.18 1.50 -7.55
C GLU A 79 -7.54 0.45 -8.60
N ALA A 80 -8.82 0.11 -8.73
CA ALA A 80 -9.29 -0.93 -9.64
C ALA A 80 -9.43 -0.46 -11.09
N ARG A 81 -9.31 0.85 -11.35
CA ARG A 81 -9.49 1.41 -12.70
C ARG A 81 -8.44 0.87 -13.66
N HIS A 82 -7.19 0.79 -13.21
CA HIS A 82 -6.12 0.19 -13.99
C HIS A 82 -6.22 -1.33 -14.09
N CYS A 83 -6.90 -1.98 -13.15
CA CYS A 83 -7.10 -3.44 -13.14
C CYS A 83 -8.23 -3.90 -14.06
N LEU A 84 -9.19 -3.02 -14.37
CA LEU A 84 -10.42 -3.33 -15.11
C LEU A 84 -10.58 -2.40 -16.33
N PRO A 85 -9.69 -2.48 -17.34
CA PRO A 85 -9.69 -1.56 -18.49
C PRO A 85 -10.97 -1.64 -19.32
N GLU A 86 -11.67 -2.78 -19.33
CA GLU A 86 -12.96 -2.94 -20.01
C GLU A 86 -14.10 -2.18 -19.31
N THR A 87 -14.01 -2.02 -17.99
CA THR A 87 -14.98 -1.25 -17.19
C THR A 87 -14.63 0.23 -17.15
N PHE A 88 -13.33 0.55 -17.15
CA PHE A 88 -12.80 1.91 -17.10
C PHE A 88 -11.93 2.18 -18.33
N PRO A 89 -12.54 2.38 -19.51
CA PRO A 89 -11.80 2.50 -20.76
C PRO A 89 -10.95 3.77 -20.78
N GLN A 90 -9.69 3.61 -21.20
CA GLN A 90 -8.79 4.72 -21.50
C GLN A 90 -8.57 4.81 -23.01
N ARG A 91 -8.65 6.02 -23.54
CA ARG A 91 -8.42 6.29 -24.96
C ARG A 91 -6.94 6.21 -25.27
N LYS A 92 -6.53 5.20 -26.04
CA LYS A 92 -5.12 5.03 -26.44
C LYS A 92 -4.65 6.13 -27.41
N ASP A 93 -5.55 6.62 -28.26
CA ASP A 93 -5.29 7.67 -29.26
C ASP A 93 -5.18 9.06 -28.64
N LYS A 94 -5.93 9.32 -27.57
CA LYS A 94 -5.98 10.60 -26.86
C LYS A 94 -6.12 10.37 -25.35
N PRO A 95 -5.04 9.99 -24.65
CA PRO A 95 -5.07 9.70 -23.22
C PRO A 95 -5.69 10.83 -22.39
N ASP A 96 -5.35 12.09 -22.71
CA ASP A 96 -5.85 13.29 -22.03
C ASP A 96 -7.35 13.55 -22.24
N SER A 97 -7.96 12.89 -23.22
CA SER A 97 -9.40 12.96 -23.49
C SER A 97 -10.15 11.68 -23.06
N SER A 98 -9.52 10.83 -22.25
CA SER A 98 -10.16 9.64 -21.71
C SER A 98 -11.31 10.01 -20.75
N PRO A 99 -12.40 9.23 -20.70
CA PRO A 99 -13.45 9.41 -19.69
C PRO A 99 -12.86 9.35 -18.28
N VAL A 100 -13.31 10.25 -17.41
CA VAL A 100 -12.91 10.27 -15.99
C VAL A 100 -14.03 9.67 -15.16
N PHE A 101 -13.70 8.61 -14.42
CA PHE A 101 -14.60 8.05 -13.41
C PHE A 101 -14.45 8.79 -12.09
N ILE A 102 -15.54 9.42 -11.64
CA ILE A 102 -15.62 10.20 -10.39
C ILE A 102 -16.49 9.45 -9.39
N ALA A 103 -15.88 8.52 -8.66
CA ALA A 103 -16.45 7.81 -7.50
C ALA A 103 -15.39 6.88 -6.90
N ASN A 104 -15.76 6.15 -5.85
CA ASN A 104 -14.89 5.13 -5.24
C ASN A 104 -14.69 3.95 -6.20
N ALA A 105 -13.43 3.70 -6.56
CA ALA A 105 -12.97 2.51 -7.27
C ALA A 105 -11.66 2.03 -6.64
N THR A 106 -11.63 2.01 -5.30
CA THR A 106 -10.48 1.65 -4.48
C THR A 106 -10.87 0.45 -3.62
N PHE A 107 -10.03 -0.57 -3.60
CA PHE A 107 -10.26 -1.78 -2.83
C PHE A 107 -8.97 -2.23 -2.14
N SER A 108 -9.10 -3.24 -1.27
CA SER A 108 -8.02 -3.68 -0.40
C SER A 108 -7.22 -4.83 -1.01
N THR A 109 -5.91 -4.82 -0.88
CA THR A 109 -5.08 -6.03 -1.00
C THR A 109 -4.89 -6.67 0.38
N SER A 110 -4.66 -7.98 0.38
CA SER A 110 -4.48 -8.80 1.58
C SER A 110 -3.10 -9.45 1.53
N THR A 111 -2.23 -9.11 2.48
CA THR A 111 -0.92 -9.79 2.65
C THR A 111 -0.88 -10.46 4.01
N ASN A 112 -0.85 -11.79 4.06
CA ASN A 112 -0.79 -12.57 5.30
C ASN A 112 0.66 -13.04 5.55
N THR A 113 1.12 -12.92 6.79
CA THR A 113 2.45 -13.36 7.26
C THR A 113 2.37 -13.68 8.76
N THR A 114 3.52 -13.89 9.41
CA THR A 114 3.60 -14.14 10.86
C THR A 114 4.47 -13.10 11.56
N LEU A 115 4.26 -12.95 12.86
CA LEU A 115 5.07 -12.07 13.70
C LEU A 115 6.55 -12.51 13.71
N ARG A 116 6.80 -13.81 13.69
CA ARG A 116 8.15 -14.39 13.55
C ARG A 116 8.81 -13.95 12.25
N GLU A 117 8.13 -14.11 11.11
CA GLU A 117 8.68 -13.72 9.81
C GLU A 117 9.01 -12.23 9.77
N LEU A 118 8.10 -11.38 10.24
CA LEU A 118 8.31 -9.92 10.27
C LEU A 118 9.55 -9.52 11.06
N ARG A 119 9.82 -10.20 12.19
CA ARG A 119 10.94 -9.91 13.09
C ARG A 119 12.27 -10.51 12.63
N GLN A 120 12.24 -11.72 12.10
CA GLN A 120 13.46 -12.50 11.85
C GLN A 120 13.97 -12.40 10.41
N GLN A 121 13.10 -12.13 9.44
CA GLN A 121 13.52 -12.02 8.05
C GLN A 121 14.10 -10.64 7.73
N PRO A 122 14.82 -10.45 6.61
CA PRO A 122 15.16 -9.12 6.12
C PRO A 122 13.92 -8.33 5.71
N LEU A 123 13.95 -6.99 5.85
CA LEU A 123 12.83 -6.11 5.48
C LEU A 123 12.39 -6.32 4.02
N ALA A 124 13.37 -6.52 3.14
CA ALA A 124 13.16 -6.77 1.71
C ALA A 124 12.32 -8.03 1.44
N ARG A 125 12.38 -9.05 2.32
CA ARG A 125 11.59 -10.27 2.15
C ARG A 125 10.09 -10.00 2.35
N THR A 126 9.75 -9.22 3.38
CA THR A 126 8.36 -8.78 3.60
C THR A 126 7.89 -7.84 2.48
N ALA A 127 8.75 -6.93 2.02
CA ALA A 127 8.41 -6.05 0.90
C ALA A 127 8.11 -6.86 -0.39
N LEU A 128 8.90 -7.90 -0.68
CA LEU A 128 8.63 -8.81 -1.79
C LEU A 128 7.29 -9.53 -1.63
N LEU A 129 6.95 -10.00 -0.44
CA LEU A 129 5.66 -10.64 -0.17
C LEU A 129 4.48 -9.68 -0.40
N VAL A 130 4.60 -8.41 0.00
CA VAL A 130 3.60 -7.37 -0.27
C VAL A 130 3.48 -7.16 -1.78
N ARG A 131 4.61 -7.08 -2.50
CA ARG A 131 4.63 -6.93 -3.96
C ARG A 131 3.93 -8.08 -4.68
N GLU A 132 4.23 -9.30 -4.30
CA GLU A 132 3.61 -10.53 -4.86
C GLU A 132 2.11 -10.54 -4.59
N SER A 133 1.70 -10.17 -3.38
CA SER A 133 0.29 -10.07 -2.99
C SER A 133 -0.45 -9.03 -3.83
N VAL A 134 0.13 -7.84 -4.02
CA VAL A 134 -0.42 -6.80 -4.89
C VAL A 134 -0.52 -7.31 -6.33
N ALA A 135 0.58 -7.82 -6.90
CA ALA A 135 0.62 -8.29 -8.29
C ALA A 135 -0.40 -9.41 -8.58
N THR A 136 -0.69 -10.24 -7.58
CA THR A 136 -1.68 -11.32 -7.69
C THR A 136 -3.11 -10.77 -7.58
N LEU A 137 -3.40 -10.01 -6.52
CA LEU A 137 -4.75 -9.56 -6.19
C LEU A 137 -5.27 -8.45 -7.12
N THR A 138 -4.39 -7.73 -7.80
CA THR A 138 -4.77 -6.67 -8.75
C THR A 138 -4.94 -7.16 -10.19
N LYS A 139 -5.00 -8.48 -10.43
CA LYS A 139 -5.38 -9.05 -11.72
C LYS A 139 -6.90 -8.99 -11.91
N ALA A 140 -7.38 -8.71 -13.12
CA ALA A 140 -8.81 -8.54 -13.39
C ALA A 140 -9.71 -9.67 -12.81
N PRO A 141 -9.38 -10.97 -12.95
CA PRO A 141 -10.20 -12.03 -12.35
C PRO A 141 -10.28 -11.97 -10.82
N GLN A 142 -9.16 -11.63 -10.15
CA GLN A 142 -9.10 -11.51 -8.70
C GLN A 142 -9.88 -10.28 -8.21
N VAL A 143 -9.80 -9.17 -8.94
CA VAL A 143 -10.62 -7.99 -8.67
C VAL A 143 -12.11 -8.31 -8.80
N HIS A 144 -12.52 -9.00 -9.87
CA HIS A 144 -13.92 -9.43 -10.03
C HIS A 144 -14.39 -10.35 -8.90
N ALA A 145 -13.57 -11.34 -8.51
CA ALA A 145 -13.87 -12.24 -7.40
C ALA A 145 -14.05 -11.46 -6.09
N GLN A 146 -13.14 -10.54 -5.79
CA GLN A 146 -13.23 -9.68 -4.60
C GLN A 146 -14.50 -8.83 -4.61
N LEU A 147 -14.84 -8.20 -5.73
CA LEU A 147 -16.03 -7.37 -5.86
C LEU A 147 -17.32 -8.17 -5.66
N HIS A 148 -17.35 -9.41 -6.18
CA HIS A 148 -18.47 -10.32 -5.99
C HIS A 148 -18.65 -10.64 -4.49
N LEU A 149 -17.59 -11.06 -3.81
CA LEU A 149 -17.61 -11.39 -2.38
C LEU A 149 -17.98 -10.17 -1.51
N LEU A 150 -17.43 -8.99 -1.81
CA LEU A 150 -17.80 -7.77 -1.11
C LEU A 150 -19.28 -7.46 -1.28
N ARG A 151 -19.81 -7.56 -2.51
CA ARG A 151 -21.25 -7.35 -2.76
C ARG A 151 -22.12 -8.30 -1.97
N GLU A 152 -21.77 -9.58 -1.92
CA GLU A 152 -22.53 -10.58 -1.14
C GLU A 152 -22.46 -10.31 0.37
N ALA A 153 -21.27 -9.99 0.88
CA ALA A 153 -21.09 -9.68 2.29
C ALA A 153 -21.88 -8.42 2.69
N TYR A 154 -21.81 -7.34 1.91
CA TYR A 154 -22.59 -6.12 2.15
C TYR A 154 -24.10 -6.34 2.05
N ALA A 155 -24.57 -7.28 1.23
CA ALA A 155 -25.98 -7.65 1.18
C ALA A 155 -26.44 -8.36 2.46
N LYS A 156 -25.54 -9.11 3.12
CA LYS A 156 -25.81 -9.83 4.36
C LYS A 156 -25.68 -8.95 5.60
N ASP A 157 -24.59 -8.19 5.69
CA ASP A 157 -24.29 -7.31 6.82
C ASP A 157 -23.41 -6.14 6.34
N LYS A 158 -23.97 -4.94 6.34
CA LYS A 158 -23.29 -3.74 5.85
C LYS A 158 -22.19 -3.25 6.79
N GLU A 159 -22.32 -3.55 8.07
CA GLU A 159 -21.42 -3.05 9.12
C GLU A 159 -20.22 -3.98 9.32
N ASN A 160 -20.22 -5.15 8.68
CA ASN A 160 -19.20 -6.18 8.86
C ASN A 160 -18.59 -6.61 7.52
N PRO A 161 -17.77 -5.76 6.88
CA PRO A 161 -17.11 -6.11 5.64
C PRO A 161 -16.14 -7.28 5.84
N PRO A 162 -16.00 -8.17 4.83
CA PRO A 162 -15.16 -9.36 4.95
C PRO A 162 -13.69 -8.97 4.99
N VAL A 163 -12.94 -9.59 5.91
CA VAL A 163 -11.49 -9.52 5.99
C VAL A 163 -10.92 -10.92 5.74
N PHE A 164 -10.02 -11.04 4.77
CA PHE A 164 -9.47 -12.32 4.33
C PHE A 164 -8.18 -12.66 5.10
N THR A 165 -8.34 -13.05 6.36
CA THR A 165 -7.22 -13.36 7.26
C THR A 165 -7.58 -14.37 8.35
N ALA A 166 -6.58 -14.87 9.07
CA ALA A 166 -6.76 -15.74 10.22
C ALA A 166 -7.50 -15.01 11.35
N GLN A 167 -8.39 -15.72 12.06
CA GLN A 167 -9.29 -15.12 13.06
C GLN A 167 -8.57 -14.38 14.20
N ASN A 168 -7.35 -14.81 14.56
CA ASN A 168 -6.52 -14.20 15.59
C ASN A 168 -5.40 -13.31 15.03
N ALA A 169 -5.46 -12.93 13.75
CA ALA A 169 -4.43 -12.09 13.13
C ALA A 169 -4.36 -10.70 13.77
N PHE A 170 -3.14 -10.19 13.91
CA PHE A 170 -2.93 -8.77 14.15
C PHE A 170 -3.08 -8.01 12.83
N ILE A 171 -4.09 -7.14 12.74
CA ILE A 171 -4.42 -6.43 11.50
C ILE A 171 -3.85 -5.01 11.54
N LEU A 172 -3.25 -4.61 10.43
CA LEU A 172 -2.80 -3.25 10.17
C LEU A 172 -3.12 -2.84 8.74
N VAL A 173 -3.24 -1.53 8.52
CA VAL A 173 -3.56 -0.97 7.21
C VAL A 173 -2.42 -0.04 6.77
N VAL A 174 -1.93 -0.22 5.55
CA VAL A 174 -0.99 0.70 4.91
C VAL A 174 -1.60 1.20 3.61
N SER A 175 -2.09 2.43 3.65
CA SER A 175 -2.65 3.09 2.47
C SER A 175 -1.59 3.96 1.79
N ASN A 176 -1.43 3.85 0.48
CA ASN A 176 -0.40 4.59 -0.24
C ASN A 176 -1.01 5.51 -1.31
N PHE A 177 -0.93 6.82 -1.06
CA PHE A 177 -1.44 7.86 -1.95
C PHE A 177 -0.36 8.47 -2.85
N SER A 178 0.84 7.88 -2.92
CA SER A 178 1.95 8.44 -3.71
C SER A 178 1.60 8.59 -5.19
N LYS A 179 0.73 7.72 -5.74
CA LYS A 179 0.26 7.83 -7.14
C LYS A 179 -0.69 9.00 -7.39
N MET A 180 -1.27 9.61 -6.36
CA MET A 180 -2.12 10.81 -6.51
C MET A 180 -1.29 12.04 -6.89
N GLY A 181 0.01 12.04 -6.55
CA GLY A 181 0.93 13.11 -6.92
C GLY A 181 0.52 14.47 -6.35
N PHE A 182 -0.07 14.54 -5.16
CA PHE A 182 -0.66 15.79 -4.62
C PHE A 182 0.29 17.00 -4.69
N PHE A 183 1.58 16.81 -4.40
CA PHE A 183 2.60 17.86 -4.43
C PHE A 183 2.90 18.41 -5.84
N ASP A 184 2.58 17.66 -6.89
CA ASP A 184 2.75 18.06 -8.28
C ASP A 184 1.43 18.50 -8.93
N SER A 185 0.36 17.77 -8.66
CA SER A 185 -0.96 17.94 -9.26
C SER A 185 -1.73 19.14 -8.73
N ILE A 186 -1.55 19.52 -7.46
CA ILE A 186 -2.25 20.67 -6.87
C ILE A 186 -1.45 21.94 -7.14
N ASP A 187 -2.09 22.91 -7.80
CA ASP A 187 -1.46 24.15 -8.25
C ASP A 187 -2.29 25.39 -7.93
N PHE A 188 -1.82 26.17 -6.97
CA PHE A 188 -2.38 27.47 -6.61
C PHE A 188 -1.53 28.63 -7.14
N SER A 189 -0.59 28.40 -8.07
CA SER A 189 0.23 29.45 -8.67
C SER A 189 -0.58 30.65 -9.21
N PRO A 190 -1.78 30.46 -9.82
CA PRO A 190 -2.61 31.58 -10.26
C PRO A 190 -3.11 32.50 -9.14
N ALA A 191 -3.11 32.03 -7.89
CA ALA A 191 -3.53 32.79 -6.71
C ALA A 191 -2.35 33.45 -5.96
N VAL A 192 -1.12 33.30 -6.44
CA VAL A 192 0.07 33.86 -5.80
C VAL A 192 0.15 35.35 -6.08
N THR A 193 0.03 36.16 -5.02
CA THR A 193 0.09 37.64 -5.10
C THR A 193 1.37 38.22 -4.50
N ALA A 194 2.20 37.41 -3.83
CA ALA A 194 3.45 37.83 -3.20
C ALA A 194 4.53 36.73 -3.32
N PRO A 195 5.83 37.08 -3.25
CA PRO A 195 6.91 36.09 -3.25
C PRO A 195 6.77 35.10 -2.08
N ALA A 196 7.02 33.82 -2.35
CA ALA A 196 7.00 32.80 -1.31
C ALA A 196 8.22 32.94 -0.37
N ALA A 197 8.03 32.60 0.90
CA ALA A 197 9.15 32.39 1.82
C ALA A 197 10.03 31.23 1.32
N VAL A 198 11.34 31.31 1.57
CA VAL A 198 12.29 30.24 1.24
C VAL A 198 11.86 28.94 1.93
N GLY A 199 11.77 27.84 1.17
CA GLY A 199 11.43 26.52 1.70
C GLY A 199 9.95 26.12 1.65
N HIS A 200 9.07 26.96 1.09
CA HIS A 200 7.65 26.60 0.89
C HIS A 200 7.41 25.83 -0.43
N GLY A 201 7.22 24.52 -0.34
CA GLY A 201 6.86 23.67 -1.48
C GLY A 201 7.92 23.60 -2.59
N LYS A 202 7.53 23.08 -3.77
CA LYS A 202 8.40 23.02 -4.97
C LYS A 202 8.63 24.40 -5.60
N SER A 203 7.59 25.23 -5.59
CA SER A 203 7.56 26.58 -6.15
C SER A 203 6.41 27.36 -5.49
N PRO A 204 6.36 28.71 -5.61
CA PRO A 204 5.20 29.48 -5.16
C PRO A 204 3.89 28.90 -5.70
N GLY A 205 2.89 28.72 -4.83
CA GLY A 205 1.59 28.14 -5.20
C GLY A 205 1.51 26.61 -5.18
N LYS A 206 2.64 25.88 -5.10
CA LYS A 206 2.61 24.43 -4.84
C LYS A 206 2.46 24.15 -3.36
N ILE A 207 1.77 23.06 -3.02
CA ILE A 207 1.60 22.67 -1.62
C ILE A 207 2.96 22.33 -0.99
N ALA A 208 3.18 22.80 0.24
CA ALA A 208 4.36 22.48 1.03
C ALA A 208 4.17 21.21 1.86
N TRP A 209 2.93 20.93 2.25
CA TRP A 209 2.54 19.82 3.10
C TRP A 209 1.04 19.58 2.97
N HIS A 210 0.61 18.36 3.24
CA HIS A 210 -0.79 18.02 3.42
C HIS A 210 -0.92 16.96 4.52
N GLN A 211 -2.07 16.95 5.19
CA GLN A 211 -2.39 15.95 6.19
C GLN A 211 -3.80 15.42 5.97
N TRP A 212 -3.94 14.14 6.25
CA TRP A 212 -5.21 13.48 6.48
C TRP A 212 -5.41 13.26 7.98
N THR A 213 -6.65 13.39 8.42
CA THR A 213 -7.09 12.98 9.77
C THR A 213 -8.45 12.33 9.66
N SER A 214 -8.79 11.48 10.62
CA SER A 214 -10.18 11.07 10.81
C SER A 214 -10.93 12.15 11.56
N LEU A 215 -12.16 12.46 11.12
CA LEU A 215 -13.09 13.31 11.88
C LEU A 215 -13.83 12.50 12.95
N GLU A 216 -14.04 11.22 12.71
CA GLU A 216 -14.66 10.29 13.66
C GLU A 216 -13.64 9.27 14.14
N HIS A 217 -13.46 9.18 15.46
CA HIS A 217 -12.62 8.16 16.06
C HIS A 217 -13.51 6.97 16.41
N ASN A 218 -13.36 5.87 15.71
CA ASN A 218 -13.94 4.59 16.11
C ASN A 218 -12.83 3.59 16.43
N THR A 219 -13.17 2.55 17.17
CA THR A 219 -12.20 1.54 17.63
C THR A 219 -11.55 0.77 16.49
N HIS A 220 -12.10 0.83 15.27
CA HIS A 220 -11.57 0.16 14.08
C HIS A 220 -10.42 0.93 13.41
N ILE A 221 -10.24 2.23 13.71
CA ILE A 221 -9.16 3.03 13.15
C ILE A 221 -7.93 2.96 14.09
N ARG A 222 -7.19 1.86 13.98
CA ARG A 222 -5.93 1.62 14.71
C ARG A 222 -4.93 0.92 13.80
N ASN A 223 -3.65 1.03 14.12
CA ASN A 223 -2.56 0.39 13.36
C ASN A 223 -2.55 0.79 11.88
N MET A 224 -2.83 2.07 11.60
CA MET A 224 -2.95 2.57 10.24
C MET A 224 -1.80 3.49 9.90
N PHE A 225 -1.19 3.28 8.73
CA PHE A 225 -0.27 4.21 8.09
C PHE A 225 -0.84 4.69 6.77
N GLN A 226 -0.61 5.96 6.46
CA GLN A 226 -0.89 6.57 5.17
C GLN A 226 0.38 7.21 4.61
N VAL A 227 0.79 6.80 3.40
CA VAL A 227 1.87 7.45 2.66
C VAL A 227 1.28 8.59 1.82
N GLY A 228 1.62 9.83 2.16
CA GLY A 228 1.12 11.05 1.51
C GLY A 228 1.84 11.45 0.22
N GLY A 229 2.95 10.80 -0.10
CA GLY A 229 3.77 11.07 -1.29
C GLY A 229 5.03 11.86 -0.98
N LYS A 230 5.74 12.28 -2.03
CA LYS A 230 7.03 12.97 -1.94
C LYS A 230 6.88 14.48 -2.12
N ASP A 231 7.49 15.25 -1.23
CA ASP A 231 7.50 16.71 -1.31
C ASP A 231 8.48 17.26 -2.36
N GLY A 232 8.66 18.58 -2.36
CA GLY A 232 9.57 19.25 -3.28
C GLY A 232 11.05 18.95 -3.13
N GLN A 233 11.45 18.39 -2.00
CA GLN A 233 12.83 18.01 -1.72
C GLN A 233 13.03 16.49 -1.83
N GLY A 234 11.97 15.75 -2.20
CA GLY A 234 12.00 14.31 -2.32
C GLY A 234 11.76 13.57 -1.01
N ASN A 235 11.41 14.26 0.09
CA ASN A 235 11.08 13.60 1.35
C ASN A 235 9.73 12.90 1.23
N THR A 236 9.64 11.68 1.74
CA THR A 236 8.37 10.94 1.81
C THR A 236 7.63 11.32 3.08
N TRP A 237 6.39 11.79 2.94
CA TRP A 237 5.51 12.07 4.06
C TRP A 237 4.67 10.84 4.40
N MET A 238 4.66 10.48 5.69
CA MET A 238 3.82 9.42 6.24
C MET A 238 3.05 9.96 7.44
N MET A 239 1.80 9.54 7.55
CA MET A 239 0.92 9.82 8.68
C MET A 239 0.48 8.49 9.26
N ALA A 240 0.16 8.47 10.56
CA ALA A 240 -0.28 7.25 11.20
C ALA A 240 -1.32 7.50 12.28
N ILE A 241 -2.21 6.53 12.47
CA ILE A 241 -3.10 6.43 13.63
C ILE A 241 -2.72 5.15 14.36
N LEU A 242 -2.01 5.33 15.48
CA LEU A 242 -1.39 4.27 16.25
C LEU A 242 -1.74 4.42 17.74
N PRO A 243 -1.82 3.31 18.50
CA PRO A 243 -1.83 3.37 19.95
C PRO A 243 -0.61 4.13 20.51
N PRO A 244 -0.74 4.82 21.66
CA PRO A 244 0.38 5.54 22.28
C PRO A 244 1.65 4.70 22.47
N GLU A 245 1.49 3.43 22.84
CA GLU A 245 2.59 2.49 23.04
C GLU A 245 3.32 2.17 21.73
N THR A 246 2.58 2.09 20.63
CA THR A 246 3.17 1.92 19.30
C THR A 246 3.87 3.19 18.84
N TRP A 247 3.33 4.39 19.17
CA TRP A 247 4.02 5.64 18.90
C TRP A 247 5.38 5.73 19.59
N ALA A 248 5.49 5.28 20.85
CA ALA A 248 6.77 5.25 21.54
C ALA A 248 7.82 4.39 20.79
N VAL A 249 7.42 3.23 20.26
CA VAL A 249 8.29 2.40 19.40
C VAL A 249 8.73 3.13 18.14
N VAL A 250 7.80 3.87 17.50
CA VAL A 250 8.11 4.65 16.30
C VAL A 250 9.11 5.76 16.60
N GLU A 251 8.88 6.52 17.67
CA GLU A 251 9.75 7.64 18.08
C GLU A 251 11.16 7.16 18.42
N GLU A 252 11.29 6.08 19.18
CA GLU A 252 12.58 5.44 19.48
C GLU A 252 13.29 5.02 18.19
N HIS A 253 12.59 4.30 17.30
CA HIS A 253 13.16 3.86 16.04
C HIS A 253 13.59 5.01 15.12
N LEU A 254 12.82 6.10 15.08
CA LEU A 254 13.16 7.26 14.27
C LEU A 254 14.35 8.05 14.84
N ALA A 255 14.48 8.11 16.18
CA ALA A 255 15.64 8.69 16.83
C ALA A 255 16.92 7.94 16.44
N ASP A 256 16.90 6.60 16.51
CA ASP A 256 18.03 5.75 16.10
C ASP A 256 18.45 5.97 14.64
N LEU A 257 17.48 6.12 13.72
CA LEU A 257 17.77 6.40 12.31
C LEU A 257 18.39 7.78 12.09
N SER A 258 18.08 8.75 12.95
CA SER A 258 18.58 10.11 12.84
C SER A 258 20.07 10.22 13.23
N ASP A 259 20.52 9.39 14.18
CA ASP A 259 21.91 9.31 14.62
C ASP A 259 22.84 8.63 13.60
N VAL A 260 22.28 7.89 12.63
CA VAL A 260 23.03 7.17 11.58
C VAL A 260 23.25 8.03 10.32
N ARG A 261 22.72 9.27 10.23
CA ARG A 261 22.96 10.11 9.05
C ARG A 261 24.47 10.38 8.89
N PRO A 262 25.11 10.01 7.75
CA PRO A 262 26.46 10.47 7.48
C PRO A 262 26.45 12.00 7.50
N LYS A 263 27.34 12.60 8.30
CA LYS A 263 27.55 14.06 8.29
C LYS A 263 27.71 14.49 6.83
N ALA A 264 26.91 15.49 6.43
CA ALA A 264 27.02 16.06 5.09
C ALA A 264 28.51 16.34 4.80
N PRO A 265 29.03 15.96 3.62
CA PRO A 265 30.43 16.22 3.30
C PRO A 265 30.69 17.71 3.49
N SER A 266 31.69 18.05 4.30
CA SER A 266 32.07 19.44 4.51
C SER A 266 32.33 20.05 3.15
N LYS A 267 31.64 21.15 2.84
CA LYS A 267 31.89 21.91 1.61
C LYS A 267 33.38 22.26 1.58
N LEU A 268 34.10 21.71 0.61
CA LEU A 268 35.38 22.24 0.13
C LEU A 268 35.08 23.40 -0.82
#